data_AF-A0A7C7DGR6-F1
#
_entry.id   AF-A0A7C7DGR6-F1
#
_cell.length_a   1.000
_cell.length_b   1.000
_cell.length_c   1.000
_cell.angle_alpha   90.00
_cell.angle_beta   90.00
_cell.angle_gamma   90.00
#
_symmetry.space_group_name_H-M   'P 1'
#
loop_
_entity.id
_entity.type
_entity.pdbx_description
1 polymer ?
#
loop_
_entity_poly.entity_id
_entity_poly.type
_entity_poly.pdbx_seq_one_letter_code
_entity_poly.pdbx_strand_id
1 'polypeptide(L)'
;LSGRANLVAIFTRNADVIAIGAEYLRYAALSYVPYALMFTLSGVLRGAGDTVTSMLATFASLWLVRVPMAAVLSRLPGLGVKGVWIAIVAGPVSGTMLNFVYYRTGRWKRHVVARRPSPE
;
A
#
# COMPACT_ATOMS: atom_id res chain seq x y z
N LEU A 1 -23.26 -10.21 -10.78
CA LEU A 1 -22.73 -10.11 -9.39
C LEU A 1 -21.84 -11.33 -8.97
N SER A 2 -21.61 -12.36 -9.80
CA SER A 2 -20.98 -13.62 -9.35
C SER A 2 -19.44 -13.71 -9.34
N GLY A 3 -18.70 -12.92 -10.12
CA GLY A 3 -17.25 -13.13 -10.28
C GLY A 3 -16.46 -13.10 -8.96
N ARG A 4 -16.69 -12.08 -8.12
CA ARG A 4 -15.99 -11.92 -6.83
C ARG A 4 -16.37 -13.01 -5.81
N ALA A 5 -17.65 -13.37 -5.75
CA ALA A 5 -18.13 -14.43 -4.86
C ALA A 5 -17.56 -15.79 -5.27
N ASN A 6 -17.48 -16.06 -6.58
CA ASN A 6 -16.90 -17.30 -7.11
C ASN A 6 -15.41 -17.43 -6.73
N LEU A 7 -14.64 -16.34 -6.76
CA LEU A 7 -13.24 -16.36 -6.34
C LEU A 7 -13.08 -16.74 -4.87
N VAL A 8 -13.93 -16.21 -3.99
CA VAL A 8 -13.88 -16.53 -2.55
C VAL A 8 -14.39 -17.94 -2.29
N ALA A 9 -15.38 -18.40 -3.07
CA ALA A 9 -15.98 -19.73 -2.94
C ALA A 9 -15.01 -20.89 -3.25
N ILE A 10 -13.85 -20.61 -3.85
CA ILE A 10 -12.76 -21.59 -4.01
C ILE A 10 -12.17 -21.97 -2.64
N PHE A 11 -12.16 -21.03 -1.68
CA PHE A 11 -11.52 -21.21 -0.37
C PHE A 11 -12.49 -21.66 0.73
N THR A 12 -13.78 -21.38 0.58
CA THR A 12 -14.79 -21.70 1.61
C THR A 12 -16.17 -21.89 1.00
N ARG A 13 -17.01 -22.69 1.67
CA ARG A 13 -18.42 -22.89 1.33
C ARG A 13 -19.37 -22.05 2.20
N ASN A 14 -18.86 -21.37 3.23
CA ASN A 14 -19.68 -20.56 4.13
C ASN A 14 -20.15 -19.27 3.42
N ALA A 15 -21.47 -19.10 3.29
CA ALA A 15 -22.08 -17.99 2.57
C ALA A 15 -21.76 -16.61 3.18
N ASP A 16 -21.70 -16.50 4.51
CA ASP A 16 -21.39 -15.24 5.20
C ASP A 16 -19.94 -14.82 4.94
N VAL A 17 -19.02 -15.78 4.97
CA VAL A 17 -17.59 -15.52 4.67
C VAL A 17 -17.41 -15.13 3.20
N ILE A 18 -18.15 -15.77 2.29
CA ILE A 18 -18.14 -15.43 0.86
C ILE A 18 -18.62 -13.99 0.66
N ALA A 19 -19.70 -13.59 1.33
CA ALA A 19 -20.24 -12.24 1.23
C ALA A 19 -19.23 -11.18 1.71
N ILE A 20 -18.62 -11.40 2.88
CA ILE A 20 -17.59 -10.51 3.46
C ILE A 20 -16.36 -10.44 2.54
N GLY A 21 -15.87 -11.59 2.08
CA GLY A 21 -14.71 -11.66 1.18
C GLY A 21 -14.96 -10.99 -0.16
N ALA A 22 -16.15 -11.15 -0.74
CA ALA A 22 -16.51 -10.51 -2.00
C ALA A 22 -16.58 -8.98 -1.89
N GLU A 23 -16.98 -8.44 -0.73
CA GLU A 23 -16.89 -7.02 -0.43
C GLU A 23 -15.42 -6.58 -0.30
N TYR A 24 -14.62 -7.29 0.50
CA TYR A 24 -13.18 -7.02 0.67
C TYR A 24 -12.43 -6.94 -0.66
N LEU A 25 -12.69 -7.87 -1.59
CA LEU A 25 -12.03 -7.90 -2.90
C LEU A 25 -12.22 -6.59 -3.70
N ARG A 26 -13.31 -5.83 -3.48
CA ARG A 26 -13.47 -4.51 -4.14
C ARG A 26 -12.44 -3.50 -3.62
N TYR A 27 -12.27 -3.44 -2.30
CA TYR A 27 -11.33 -2.54 -1.65
C TYR A 27 -9.89 -2.96 -1.94
N ALA A 28 -9.60 -4.26 -1.89
CA ALA A 28 -8.30 -4.80 -2.26
C ALA A 28 -7.94 -4.44 -3.70
N ALA A 29 -8.85 -4.65 -4.66
CA ALA A 29 -8.65 -4.28 -6.05
C ALA A 29 -8.32 -2.79 -6.22
N LEU A 30 -9.06 -1.91 -5.55
CA LEU A 30 -8.81 -0.46 -5.57
C LEU A 30 -7.43 -0.11 -4.99
N SER A 31 -6.99 -0.83 -3.95
CA SER A 31 -5.69 -0.59 -3.32
C SER A 31 -4.49 -0.96 -4.19
N TYR A 32 -4.66 -1.81 -5.21
CA TYR A 32 -3.54 -2.23 -6.07
C TYR A 32 -2.96 -1.11 -6.92
N VAL A 33 -3.77 -0.12 -7.33
CA VAL A 33 -3.28 1.05 -8.08
C VAL A 33 -2.28 1.88 -7.26
N PRO A 34 -2.62 2.37 -6.04
CA PRO A 34 -1.64 3.07 -5.22
C PRO A 34 -0.48 2.16 -4.79
N TYR A 35 -0.71 0.86 -4.56
CA TYR A 35 0.39 -0.08 -4.31
C TYR A 35 1.41 -0.11 -5.45
N ALA A 36 0.96 -0.21 -6.70
CA ALA A 36 1.85 -0.20 -7.86
C ALA A 36 2.69 1.08 -7.87
N LEU A 37 2.07 2.25 -7.70
CA LEU A 37 2.77 3.54 -7.65
C LEU A 37 3.77 3.61 -6.48
N MET A 38 3.36 3.17 -5.29
CA MET A 38 4.20 3.15 -4.10
C MET A 38 5.44 2.29 -4.32
N PHE A 39 5.26 1.09 -4.88
CA PHE A 39 6.36 0.16 -5.15
C PHE A 39 7.26 0.62 -6.28
N THR A 40 6.73 1.23 -7.34
CA THR A 40 7.53 1.82 -8.41
C THR A 40 8.41 2.95 -7.88
N LEU A 41 7.84 3.93 -7.17
CA LEU A 41 8.60 5.04 -6.59
C LEU A 41 9.65 4.54 -5.59
N SER A 42 9.26 3.63 -4.71
CA SER A 42 10.17 2.97 -3.78
C SER A 42 11.30 2.23 -4.50
N GLY A 43 11.01 1.59 -5.63
CA GLY A 43 12.00 0.94 -6.49
C GLY A 43 13.02 1.93 -7.05
N VAL A 44 12.58 3.12 -7.50
CA VAL A 44 13.48 4.18 -7.96
C VAL A 44 14.42 4.63 -6.84
N LEU A 45 13.89 4.89 -5.65
CA LEU A 45 14.69 5.33 -4.49
C LEU A 45 15.74 4.29 -4.10
N ARG A 46 15.33 3.02 -3.99
CA ARG A 46 16.25 1.91 -3.68
C ARG A 46 17.30 1.71 -4.76
N GLY A 47 16.92 1.80 -6.04
CA GLY A 47 17.84 1.68 -7.17
C GLY A 47 18.88 2.81 -7.22
N ALA A 48 18.54 3.98 -6.70
CA ALA A 48 19.48 5.09 -6.54
C ALA A 48 20.37 4.98 -5.29
N GLY A 49 20.26 3.92 -4.48
CA GLY A 49 21.02 3.75 -3.23
C GLY A 49 20.35 4.34 -1.98
N ASP A 50 19.17 4.94 -2.11
CA ASP A 50 18.41 5.52 -1.00
C ASP A 50 17.33 4.54 -0.47
N THR A 51 17.81 3.51 0.21
CA THR A 51 16.96 2.42 0.72
C THR A 51 16.23 2.80 2.00
N VAL A 52 16.88 3.56 2.88
CA VAL A 52 16.35 3.95 4.19
C VAL A 52 15.10 4.80 4.03
N THR A 53 15.08 5.75 3.09
CA THR A 53 13.91 6.62 2.91
C THR A 53 12.70 5.84 2.43
N SER A 54 12.88 4.92 1.47
CA SER A 54 11.80 4.04 0.99
C SER A 54 11.27 3.13 2.11
N MET A 55 12.15 2.63 2.97
CA MET A 55 11.78 1.82 4.13
C MET A 55 10.95 2.63 5.13
N LEU A 56 11.39 3.84 5.49
CA LEU A 56 10.66 4.73 6.41
C LEU A 56 9.28 5.11 5.86
N ALA A 57 9.17 5.41 4.57
CA ALA A 57 7.89 5.71 3.93
C ALA A 57 6.92 4.51 4.01
N THR A 58 7.42 3.30 3.74
CA THR A 58 6.61 2.07 3.83
C THR A 58 6.20 1.80 5.28
N PHE A 59 7.13 1.93 6.22
CA PHE A 59 6.88 1.77 7.65
C PHE A 59 5.81 2.75 8.15
N ALA A 60 5.95 4.04 7.83
CA ALA A 60 4.99 5.07 8.21
C ALA A 60 3.60 4.80 7.63
N SER A 61 3.52 4.41 6.35
CA SER A 61 2.25 4.09 5.69
C SER A 61 1.49 2.94 6.38
N LEU A 62 2.22 1.97 6.94
CA LEU A 62 1.63 0.84 7.63
C LEU A 62 1.30 1.19 9.09
N TRP A 63 2.32 1.59 9.86
CA TRP A 63 2.22 1.72 11.31
C TRP A 63 1.65 3.04 11.79
N LEU A 64 1.83 4.13 11.05
CA LEU A 64 1.32 5.44 11.44
C LEU A 64 -0.01 5.77 10.76
N VAL A 65 -0.32 5.14 9.62
CA VAL A 65 -1.56 5.39 8.89
C VAL A 65 -2.48 4.18 8.92
N ARG A 66 -2.12 3.08 8.27
CA ARG A 66 -3.04 1.94 8.08
C ARG A 66 -3.50 1.33 9.41
N VAL A 67 -2.59 0.99 10.32
CA VAL A 67 -2.92 0.31 11.58
C VAL A 67 -3.77 1.21 12.49
N PRO A 68 -3.39 2.48 12.76
CA PRO A 68 -4.21 3.38 13.57
C PRO A 68 -5.58 3.65 12.94
N MET A 69 -5.62 3.86 11.63
CA MET A 69 -6.87 4.10 10.92
C MET A 69 -7.79 2.88 10.95
N ALA A 70 -7.25 1.66 10.83
CA ALA A 70 -8.04 0.44 11.01
C ALA A 70 -8.57 0.33 12.44
N ALA A 71 -7.75 0.63 13.45
CA ALA A 71 -8.14 0.58 14.85
C ALA A 71 -9.24 1.60 15.20
N VAL A 72 -9.18 2.81 14.63
CA VAL A 72 -10.17 3.87 14.86
C VAL A 72 -11.44 3.60 14.05
N LEU A 73 -11.33 3.40 12.74
CA LEU A 73 -12.51 3.28 11.86
C LEU A 73 -13.30 2.00 12.11
N SER A 74 -12.66 0.91 12.54
CA SER A 74 -13.37 -0.34 12.86
C SER A 74 -14.29 -0.21 14.08
N ARG A 75 -14.02 0.76 14.96
CA ARG A 75 -14.80 1.03 16.18
C ARG A 75 -15.88 2.08 15.98
N LEU A 76 -15.92 2.75 14.83
CA LEU A 76 -16.94 3.75 14.54
C LEU A 76 -18.30 3.08 14.30
N PRO A 77 -19.39 3.62 14.88
CA PRO A 77 -20.73 3.09 14.68
C PRO A 77 -21.10 3.15 13.19
N GLY A 78 -21.58 2.03 12.65
CA GLY A 78 -21.99 1.91 11.25
C GLY A 78 -20.90 1.48 10.27
N LEU A 79 -19.61 1.53 10.63
CA LEU A 79 -18.52 1.05 9.76
C LEU A 79 -18.12 -0.40 10.03
N GLY A 80 -17.89 -0.76 11.30
CA GLY A 80 -17.43 -2.11 11.67
C GLY A 80 -16.26 -2.58 10.79
N VAL A 81 -16.37 -3.76 10.17
CA VAL A 81 -15.30 -4.32 9.32
C VAL A 81 -14.97 -3.45 8.09
N LYS A 82 -15.91 -2.63 7.61
CA LYS A 82 -15.66 -1.71 6.49
C LYS A 82 -14.60 -0.66 6.84
N GLY A 83 -14.50 -0.28 8.10
CA GLY A 83 -13.43 0.61 8.57
C GLY A 83 -12.04 0.04 8.32
N VAL A 84 -11.87 -1.28 8.45
CA VAL A 84 -10.62 -1.98 8.14
C VAL A 84 -10.35 -1.96 6.63
N TRP A 85 -11.38 -2.17 5.81
CA TRP A 85 -11.25 -2.14 4.34
C TRP A 85 -10.83 -0.76 3.81
N ILE A 86 -11.36 0.32 4.38
CA ILE A 86 -10.95 1.69 4.02
C ILE A 86 -9.48 1.91 4.42
N ALA A 87 -9.06 1.46 5.61
CA ALA A 87 -7.68 1.57 6.04
C ALA A 87 -6.70 0.80 5.13
N ILE A 88 -7.12 -0.35 4.57
CA ILE A 88 -6.34 -1.10 3.57
C ILE A 88 -6.03 -0.24 2.34
N VAL A 89 -6.99 0.56 1.87
CA VAL A 89 -6.79 1.48 0.73
C VAL A 89 -5.96 2.70 1.13
N ALA A 90 -6.17 3.24 2.32
CA ALA A 90 -5.49 4.46 2.75
C ALA A 90 -3.98 4.29 3.01
N GLY A 91 -3.56 3.10 3.47
CA GLY A 91 -2.13 2.81 3.69
C GLY A 91 -1.28 3.07 2.43
N PRO A 92 -1.50 2.37 1.31
CA PRO A 92 -0.72 2.53 0.10
C PRO A 92 -0.87 3.93 -0.49
N VAL A 93 -2.07 4.55 -0.41
CA VAL A 93 -2.25 5.95 -0.82
C VAL A 93 -1.31 6.88 -0.05
N SER A 94 -1.23 6.73 1.27
CA SER A 94 -0.31 7.53 2.09
C SER A 94 1.16 7.23 1.78
N GLY A 95 1.51 5.96 1.56
CA GLY A 95 2.86 5.55 1.18
C GLY A 95 3.28 6.06 -0.21
N THR A 96 2.35 6.07 -1.18
CA THR A 96 2.55 6.71 -2.48
C THR A 96 2.79 8.20 -2.32
N MET A 97 1.96 8.90 -1.53
CA MET A 97 2.14 10.34 -1.28
C MET A 97 3.48 10.64 -0.62
N LEU A 98 3.88 9.90 0.42
CA LEU A 98 5.16 10.08 1.09
C LEU A 98 6.34 9.89 0.13
N ASN A 99 6.35 8.79 -0.63
CA ASN A 99 7.39 8.54 -1.62
C ASN A 99 7.39 9.58 -2.73
N PHE A 100 6.23 10.03 -3.19
CA PHE A 100 6.11 11.02 -4.26
C PHE A 100 6.61 12.39 -3.81
N VAL A 101 6.20 12.85 -2.62
CA VAL A 101 6.69 14.10 -2.03
C VAL A 101 8.21 14.05 -1.87
N TYR A 102 8.75 12.95 -1.35
CA TYR A 102 10.20 12.78 -1.23
C TYR A 102 10.91 12.77 -2.59
N TYR A 103 10.37 12.03 -3.56
CA TYR A 103 10.89 11.98 -4.93
C TYR A 103 10.99 13.38 -5.56
N ARG A 104 9.99 14.24 -5.33
CA ARG A 104 9.96 15.63 -5.81
C ARG A 104 11.05 16.52 -5.19
N THR A 105 11.58 16.18 -4.02
CA THR A 105 12.69 16.93 -3.41
C THR A 105 14.03 16.72 -4.13
N GLY A 106 14.16 15.67 -4.94
CA GLY A 106 15.40 15.34 -5.66
C GLY A 106 16.56 14.88 -4.77
N ARG A 107 16.39 14.81 -3.44
CA ARG A 107 17.44 14.39 -2.49
C ARG A 107 17.98 12.99 -2.79
N TRP A 108 17.12 12.11 -3.26
CA TRP A 108 17.47 10.75 -3.71
C TRP A 108 18.57 10.73 -4.79
N LYS A 109 18.72 11.79 -5.60
CA LYS A 109 19.77 11.87 -6.63
C LYS A 109 21.17 12.00 -6.05
N ARG A 110 21.31 12.44 -4.80
CA ARG A 110 22.62 12.57 -4.13
C ARG A 110 23.22 11.24 -3.70
N HIS A 111 22.38 10.21 -3.59
CA HIS A 111 22.78 8.87 -3.21
C HIS A 111 23.21 8.00 -4.40
N VAL A 112 23.10 8.53 -5.63
CA VAL A 112 23.32 7.79 -6.88
C VAL A 112 24.74 7.22 -6.90
N VAL A 113 24.80 5.89 -6.76
CA VAL A 113 26.00 5.07 -6.88
C VAL A 113 26.37 4.93 -8.37
N ALA A 114 26.56 6.04 -9.08
CA ALA A 114 27.22 6.00 -10.38
C ALA A 114 28.72 5.97 -10.12
N ARG A 115 29.30 4.76 -9.99
CA ARG A 115 30.76 4.62 -10.12
C ARG A 115 31.14 5.14 -11.50
N ARG A 116 31.95 6.20 -11.55
CA ARG A 116 32.67 6.56 -12.78
C ARG A 116 33.47 5.33 -13.23
N PRO A 117 33.45 4.97 -14.53
CA PRO A 117 34.40 3.98 -15.03
C PRO A 117 35.81 4.49 -14.73
N SER A 118 36.64 3.65 -14.13
CA SER A 118 38.06 3.93 -13.97
C SER A 118 38.66 4.12 -15.36
N PRO A 119 39.36 5.24 -15.64
CA PRO A 119 40.15 5.35 -16.85
C PRO A 119 41.31 4.37 -16.74
N GLU A 120 41.31 3.37 -17.60
CA GLU A 120 42.49 2.56 -17.91
C GLU A 120 43.48 3.38 -18.75
#